data_AF-A0A0D3CIT0-F1
#
_entry.id   AF-A0A0D3CIT0-F1
#
_cell.length_a   1.000
_cell.length_b   1.000
_cell.length_c   1.000
_cell.angle_alpha   90.00
_cell.angle_beta   90.00
_cell.angle_gamma   90.00
#
_symmetry.space_group_name_H-M   'P 1'
#
loop_
_entity.id
_entity.type
_entity.pdbx_description
1 polymer ?
#
loop_
_entity_poly.entity_id
_entity_poly.type
_entity_poly.pdbx_seq_one_letter_code
_entity_poly.pdbx_strand_id
1 'polypeptide(L)'
;MVIEPCNCTFQLLMEHVNEIESYNGGDQGYLNEVFTWWHRIPKHMNFLKHFWVGDEDDVKRKKTELFGAEPPILYVLHYLGMKPWLCYRDYDCNFNSDIFIEFATD
;
A
#
# COMPACT_ATOMS: atom_id res chain seq x y z
N MET A 1 -6.16 7.41 1.78
CA MET A 1 -6.70 8.19 2.91
C MET A 1 -7.17 9.53 2.37
N VAL A 2 -8.25 10.09 2.91
CA VAL A 2 -8.68 11.47 2.62
C VAL A 2 -8.89 12.14 3.97
N ILE A 3 -8.28 13.31 4.16
CA ILE A 3 -8.33 14.08 5.40
C ILE A 3 -8.57 15.55 5.10
N GLU A 4 -9.20 16.24 6.04
CA GLU A 4 -9.29 17.70 6.03
C GLU A 4 -8.07 18.29 6.75
N PRO A 5 -7.30 19.21 6.13
CA PRO A 5 -6.20 19.89 6.80
C PRO A 5 -6.71 20.73 7.98
N CYS A 6 -6.13 20.52 9.17
CA CYS A 6 -6.52 21.23 10.39
C CYS A 6 -5.32 21.40 11.32
N ASN A 7 -5.04 22.63 11.76
CA ASN A 7 -3.95 22.92 12.68
C ASN A 7 -4.14 22.23 14.04
N CYS A 8 -5.37 22.17 14.57
CA CYS A 8 -5.65 21.51 15.84
C CYS A 8 -5.37 20.00 15.75
N THR A 9 -5.76 19.35 14.65
CA THR A 9 -5.47 17.93 14.41
C THR A 9 -3.97 17.71 14.29
N PHE A 10 -3.26 18.54 13.52
CA PHE A 10 -1.81 18.45 13.40
C PHE A 10 -1.11 18.59 14.75
N GLN A 11 -1.48 19.59 15.55
CA GLN A 11 -0.92 19.79 16.89
C GLN A 11 -1.18 18.59 17.81
N LEU A 12 -2.41 18.05 17.82
CA LEU A 12 -2.73 16.85 18.56
C LEU A 12 -1.81 15.67 18.20
N LEU A 13 -1.62 15.42 16.90
CA LEU A 13 -0.73 14.35 16.42
C LEU A 13 0.72 14.59 16.87
N MET A 14 1.22 15.81 16.72
CA MET A 14 2.61 16.14 17.05
C MET A 14 2.90 16.09 18.56
N GLU A 15 1.97 16.57 19.39
CA GLU A 15 2.11 16.58 20.85
C GLU A 15 2.07 15.16 21.44
N HIS A 16 1.26 14.27 20.86
CA HIS A 16 1.05 12.91 21.37
C HIS A 16 1.83 11.85 20.59
N VAL A 17 2.78 12.24 19.73
CA VAL A 17 3.54 11.30 18.87
C VAL A 17 4.32 10.25 19.66
N ASN A 18 4.77 10.59 20.88
CA ASN A 18 5.49 9.68 21.77
C ASN A 18 4.58 8.94 22.77
N GLU A 19 3.30 9.29 22.82
CA GLU A 19 2.33 8.70 23.75
C GLU A 19 1.48 7.64 23.06
N ILE A 20 1.13 7.87 21.79
CA ILE A 20 0.37 6.94 20.96
C ILE A 20 1.35 6.07 20.18
N GLU A 21 1.48 4.81 20.59
CA GLU A 21 2.44 3.88 19.97
C GLU A 21 1.89 3.27 18.68
N SER A 22 2.68 3.32 17.60
CA SER A 22 2.34 2.60 16.37
C SER A 22 2.56 1.10 16.53
N TYR A 23 1.50 0.30 16.40
CA TYR A 23 1.59 -1.16 16.50
C TYR A 23 2.47 -1.83 15.42
N ASN A 24 2.83 -1.10 14.35
CA ASN A 24 3.72 -1.59 13.29
C ASN A 24 4.95 -0.70 13.06
N GLY A 25 5.19 0.28 13.95
CA GLY A 25 6.30 1.23 13.85
C GLY A 25 6.22 2.25 12.70
N GLY A 26 5.18 2.21 11.88
CA GLY A 26 4.96 3.13 10.77
C GLY A 26 3.79 4.09 10.96
N ASP A 27 3.60 5.00 10.02
CA ASP A 27 2.47 5.95 10.01
C ASP A 27 1.12 5.23 9.89
N GLN A 28 1.05 4.11 9.15
CA GLN A 28 -0.18 3.32 9.03
C GLN A 28 -0.68 2.83 10.39
N GLY A 29 0.23 2.30 11.23
CA GLY A 29 -0.14 1.84 12.56
C GLY A 29 -0.54 2.99 13.46
N TYR A 30 0.29 4.04 13.49
CA TYR A 30 0.05 5.25 14.27
C TYR A 30 -1.30 5.89 13.96
N LEU A 31 -1.61 6.12 12.68
CA LEU A 31 -2.85 6.76 12.26
C LEU A 31 -4.07 5.88 12.54
N ASN A 32 -3.93 4.55 12.54
CA ASN A 32 -5.03 3.64 12.92
C ASN A 32 -5.31 3.65 14.43
N GLU A 33 -4.31 3.95 15.27
CA GLU A 33 -4.52 4.17 16.71
C GLU A 33 -5.20 5.51 16.99
N VAL A 34 -4.83 6.57 16.25
CA VAL A 34 -5.46 7.90 16.40
C VAL A 34 -6.88 7.92 15.85
N PHE A 35 -7.07 7.38 14.64
CA PHE A 35 -8.34 7.40 13.93
C PHE A 35 -8.91 5.98 13.86
N THR A 36 -9.54 5.55 14.93
CA THR A 36 -10.04 4.17 15.08
C THR A 36 -11.29 3.86 14.22
N TRP A 37 -11.96 4.89 13.70
CA TRP A 37 -13.18 4.77 12.88
C TRP A 37 -13.02 5.44 11.51
N TRP A 38 -12.63 4.64 10.52
CA TRP A 38 -12.51 5.08 9.13
C TRP A 38 -13.78 4.86 8.31
N HIS A 39 -14.08 5.80 7.42
CA HIS A 39 -14.92 5.49 6.25
C HIS A 39 -14.12 4.64 5.26
N ARG A 40 -14.75 3.57 4.76
CA ARG A 40 -14.10 2.67 3.79
C ARG A 40 -14.10 3.31 2.40
N ILE A 41 -12.90 3.53 1.86
CA ILE A 41 -12.70 3.91 0.46
C ILE A 41 -12.67 2.63 -0.40
N PRO A 42 -13.22 2.64 -1.62
CA PRO A 42 -13.14 1.49 -2.53
C PRO A 42 -11.70 1.05 -2.81
N LYS A 43 -11.47 -0.26 -2.88
CA LYS A 43 -10.12 -0.84 -3.07
C LYS A 43 -9.43 -0.39 -4.36
N HIS A 44 -10.19 -0.07 -5.41
CA HIS A 44 -9.63 0.43 -6.69
C HIS A 44 -8.92 1.78 -6.56
N MET A 45 -9.10 2.52 -5.45
CA MET A 45 -8.43 3.81 -5.20
C MET A 45 -7.15 3.70 -4.35
N ASN A 46 -6.78 2.50 -3.91
CA ASN A 46 -5.52 2.23 -3.20
C ASN A 46 -5.23 0.72 -3.23
N PHE A 47 -5.00 0.17 -4.42
CA PHE A 47 -4.78 -1.26 -4.58
C PHE A 47 -3.31 -1.61 -4.35
N LEU A 48 -3.02 -2.38 -3.28
CA LEU A 48 -1.67 -2.86 -3.00
C LEU A 48 -1.20 -3.84 -4.08
N LYS A 49 -0.06 -3.55 -4.71
CA LYS A 49 0.64 -4.51 -5.58
C LYS A 49 1.37 -5.52 -4.69
N HIS A 50 0.66 -6.59 -4.33
CA HIS A 50 1.16 -7.63 -3.44
C HIS A 50 0.54 -8.99 -3.78
N PHE A 51 1.38 -10.02 -3.87
CA PHE A 51 1.10 -11.43 -4.13
C PHE A 51 1.48 -12.20 -2.88
N TRP A 52 0.47 -12.55 -2.07
CA TRP A 52 0.72 -13.18 -0.78
C TRP A 52 1.29 -14.57 -0.98
N VAL A 53 2.20 -14.98 -0.08
CA VAL A 53 2.66 -16.36 -0.01
C VAL A 53 1.45 -17.26 0.23
N GLY A 54 1.22 -18.20 -0.69
CA GLY A 54 0.05 -19.09 -0.66
C GLY A 54 -1.17 -18.63 -1.46
N ASP A 55 -1.12 -17.47 -2.14
CA ASP A 55 -2.13 -17.11 -3.13
C ASP A 55 -2.22 -18.22 -4.20
N GLU A 56 -3.43 -18.71 -4.47
CA GLU A 56 -3.70 -19.64 -5.58
C GLU A 56 -3.36 -18.99 -6.93
N ASP A 57 -2.96 -19.79 -7.91
CA ASP A 57 -2.56 -19.29 -9.23
C ASP A 57 -3.66 -18.48 -9.91
N ASP A 58 -4.94 -18.87 -9.73
CA ASP A 58 -6.08 -18.12 -10.25
C ASP A 58 -6.22 -16.73 -9.59
N VAL A 59 -5.87 -16.60 -8.30
CA VAL A 59 -5.85 -15.29 -7.60
C VAL A 59 -4.74 -14.41 -8.14
N LYS A 60 -3.55 -14.96 -8.36
CA LYS A 60 -2.42 -14.23 -8.95
C LYS A 60 -2.74 -13.77 -10.36
N ARG A 61 -3.26 -14.67 -11.21
CA ARG A 61 -3.69 -14.35 -12.58
C ARG A 61 -4.72 -13.21 -12.59
N LYS A 62 -5.73 -13.30 -11.73
CA LYS A 62 -6.75 -12.25 -11.62
C LYS A 62 -6.17 -10.89 -11.21
N LYS A 63 -5.14 -10.85 -10.35
CA LYS A 63 -4.45 -9.60 -10.02
C LYS A 63 -3.73 -9.02 -11.24
N THR A 64 -3.01 -9.84 -11.98
CA THR A 64 -2.31 -9.42 -13.21
C THR A 64 -3.30 -8.90 -14.27
N GLU A 65 -4.43 -9.59 -14.46
CA GLU A 65 -5.52 -9.13 -15.33
C GLU A 65 -6.05 -7.75 -14.92
N LEU A 66 -6.20 -7.48 -13.62
CA LEU A 66 -6.64 -6.18 -13.12
C LEU A 66 -5.62 -5.05 -13.40
N PHE A 67 -4.32 -5.36 -13.46
CA PHE A 67 -3.27 -4.37 -13.73
C PHE A 67 -3.24 -3.92 -15.19
N GLY A 68 -3.61 -4.81 -16.12
CA GLY A 68 -3.67 -4.53 -17.56
C GLY A 68 -5.09 -4.33 -18.11
N ALA A 69 -6.09 -4.16 -17.25
CA ALA A 69 -7.48 -4.08 -17.66
C ALA A 69 -7.77 -2.82 -18.49
N GLU A 70 -8.48 -2.99 -19.61
CA GLU A 70 -8.97 -1.92 -20.46
C GLU A 70 -10.49 -2.07 -20.69
N PRO A 71 -11.35 -1.14 -20.22
CA PRO A 71 -10.99 0.09 -19.50
C PRO A 71 -10.41 -0.19 -18.09
N PRO A 72 -9.67 0.77 -17.49
CA PRO A 72 -9.07 0.59 -16.17
C PRO A 72 -10.10 0.29 -15.09
N ILE A 73 -9.92 -0.84 -14.39
CA ILE A 73 -10.70 -1.20 -13.19
C ILE A 73 -10.05 -0.64 -11.93
N LEU A 74 -8.71 -0.61 -11.89
CA LEU A 74 -7.93 -0.04 -10.81
C LEU A 74 -7.53 1.38 -11.20
N TYR A 75 -7.77 2.35 -10.30
CA TYR A 75 -7.45 3.75 -10.53
C TYR A 75 -6.12 4.16 -9.87
N VAL A 76 -5.71 3.46 -8.82
CA VAL A 76 -4.46 3.72 -8.11
C VAL A 76 -3.81 2.40 -7.69
N LEU A 77 -2.54 2.24 -8.07
CA LEU A 77 -1.66 1.16 -7.61
C LEU A 77 -0.71 1.67 -6.52
N HIS A 78 -0.61 0.92 -5.44
CA HIS A 78 0.31 1.18 -4.35
C HIS A 78 1.46 0.17 -4.42
N TYR A 79 2.62 0.63 -4.87
CA TYR A 79 3.84 -0.16 -4.99
C TYR A 79 4.53 -0.35 -3.62
N LEU A 80 4.49 -1.58 -3.14
CA LEU A 80 5.29 -2.06 -2.00
C LEU A 80 6.61 -2.67 -2.52
N GLY A 81 7.53 -3.02 -1.61
CA GLY A 81 8.85 -3.52 -1.97
C GLY A 81 9.77 -2.46 -2.59
N MET A 82 10.55 -2.86 -3.60
CA MET A 82 11.42 -1.97 -4.35
C MET A 82 10.60 -0.94 -5.11
N LYS A 83 10.97 0.34 -4.94
CA LYS A 83 10.29 1.42 -5.65
C LYS A 83 10.61 1.37 -7.14
N PRO A 84 9.63 1.59 -8.05
CA PRO A 84 9.85 1.44 -9.49
C PRO A 84 11.03 2.25 -10.03
N TRP A 85 11.24 3.47 -9.52
CA TRP A 85 12.34 4.34 -9.94
C TRP A 85 13.73 3.90 -9.45
N LEU A 86 13.82 2.89 -8.58
CA LEU A 86 15.08 2.26 -8.18
C LEU A 86 15.44 1.08 -9.10
N CYS A 87 14.50 0.58 -9.89
CA CYS A 87 14.77 -0.51 -10.84
C CYS A 87 15.52 0.04 -12.07
N TYR A 88 16.58 -0.67 -12.47
CA TYR A 88 17.34 -0.34 -13.66
C TYR A 88 16.68 -0.98 -14.89
N ARG A 89 16.16 -0.15 -15.82
CA ARG A 89 15.43 -0.57 -17.04
C ARG A 89 14.03 -1.16 -16.74
N ASP A 90 13.37 -1.59 -17.81
CA ASP A 90 11.98 -2.03 -17.83
C ASP A 90 11.81 -3.50 -17.39
N TYR A 91 12.36 -3.86 -16.23
CA TYR A 91 12.09 -5.16 -15.61
C TYR A 91 11.77 -4.99 -14.12
N ASP A 92 10.97 -5.88 -13.55
CA ASP A 92 10.59 -5.82 -12.14
C ASP A 92 11.75 -6.27 -11.24
N CYS A 93 12.50 -5.30 -10.71
CA CYS A 93 13.67 -5.59 -9.87
C CYS A 93 13.33 -6.19 -8.50
N ASN A 94 12.05 -6.34 -8.15
CA ASN A 94 11.64 -7.12 -6.97
C ASN A 94 12.05 -8.60 -7.09
N PHE A 95 12.22 -9.13 -8.31
CA PHE A 95 12.76 -10.48 -8.52
C PHE A 95 14.22 -10.66 -8.10
N ASN A 96 14.96 -9.58 -7.84
CA ASN A 96 16.36 -9.66 -7.44
C ASN A 96 16.57 -10.11 -5.98
N SER A 97 15.50 -10.19 -5.17
CA SER A 97 15.61 -10.51 -3.75
C SER A 97 14.40 -11.29 -3.25
N ASP A 98 14.65 -12.39 -2.54
CA ASP A 98 13.60 -13.27 -2.02
C ASP A 98 12.61 -12.54 -1.10
N ILE A 99 13.06 -11.52 -0.37
CA ILE A 99 12.18 -10.72 0.52
C ILE A 99 11.21 -9.81 -0.24
N PHE A 100 11.44 -9.58 -1.54
CA PHE A 100 10.59 -8.72 -2.37
C PHE A 100 9.80 -9.48 -3.42
N ILE A 101 9.96 -10.80 -3.51
CA ILE A 101 9.27 -11.61 -4.53
C ILE A 101 7.74 -11.52 -4.43
N GLU A 102 7.22 -11.30 -3.23
CA GLU A 102 5.78 -11.07 -2.99
C GLU A 102 5.26 -9.75 -3.59
N PHE A 103 6.13 -8.84 -3.99
CA PHE A 103 5.77 -7.60 -4.69
C PHE A 103 6.05 -7.66 -6.19
N ALA A 104 6.71 -8.71 -6.68
CA ALA A 104 7.09 -8.86 -8.07
C ALA A 104 5.87 -9.19 -8.96
N THR A 105 5.91 -8.76 -10.21
CA THR A 105 4.90 -9.08 -11.22
C THR A 105 5.58 -9.23 -12.57
N ASP A 106 5.26 -10.33 -13.24
CA ASP A 106 5.64 -10.57 -14.64
C ASP A 106 4.81 -9.73 -15.61
#